data_AF-A0A4Q6XZZ8-F1
#
_entry.id   AF-A0A4Q6XZZ8-F1
#
_cell.length_a   1.000
_cell.length_b   1.000
_cell.length_c   1.000
_cell.angle_alpha   90.00
_cell.angle_beta   90.00
_cell.angle_gamma   90.00
#
_symmetry.space_group_name_H-M   'P 1'
#
loop_
_entity.id
_entity.type
_entity.pdbx_description
1 polymer ?
#
loop_
_entity_poly.entity_id
_entity_poly.type
_entity_poly.pdbx_seq_one_letter_code
_entity_poly.pdbx_strand_id
1 'polypeptide(L)'
;MKRLKMKNIDRKNIIIVALCLILFGGIFLYLYGYKIQLLIDDWKYQRYQAGQDQRNSDEVATGTDIYEHPEADIAHAAYSCDGLYFYGDTGYLTKGALLDQSVASLYQNLPDTLHIIRYGEQIHQYDPKAGDFYERKSRFSPIPFRQDSKQLSADKWLGSNELTTYLKMAEKGQVEFLCFLPNGQGRLEVEDECDFRSQYGNYFDPSVSWQRDTPLAIKEALVEYLKSDEGSNYTFVNDRRQTDEIHHIGTFTGINTHTGKSNQELAIVLTEKNSTGNHKERIVVLAYDQQHRKGYLLYNEIFYNNKLLIKVHESPNTLPEEAKSLAKFVHPTQQLIEVKIDSGASIYLYYIDEFDTMRRRIFSPDHEEEDARHSDSVIGSLSRPQGPLYSPST
;
A
#
# COMPACT_ATOMS: atom_id res chain seq x y z
N MET A 1 -48.53 -5.24 -57.76
CA MET A 1 -47.67 -6.13 -56.96
C MET A 1 -47.14 -7.26 -57.85
N LYS A 2 -45.85 -7.28 -58.20
CA LYS A 2 -45.21 -8.39 -58.93
C LYS A 2 -44.53 -9.32 -57.90
N ARG A 3 -44.99 -10.57 -57.79
CA ARG A 3 -44.28 -11.64 -57.04
C ARG A 3 -43.12 -12.17 -57.89
N LEU A 4 -41.90 -12.03 -57.39
CA LEU A 4 -40.71 -12.67 -57.95
C LEU A 4 -40.73 -14.17 -57.60
N LYS A 5 -40.69 -15.03 -58.63
CA LYS A 5 -40.45 -16.47 -58.52
C LYS A 5 -38.96 -16.72 -58.31
N MET A 6 -38.57 -17.30 -57.18
CA MET A 6 -37.20 -17.77 -56.96
C MET A 6 -36.90 -18.99 -57.83
N LYS A 7 -35.70 -18.97 -58.44
CA LYS A 7 -35.13 -20.00 -59.30
C LYS A 7 -34.56 -21.14 -58.43
N ASN A 8 -34.82 -22.40 -58.80
CA ASN A 8 -34.29 -23.59 -58.12
C ASN A 8 -32.75 -23.60 -58.18
N ILE A 9 -32.11 -23.59 -57.00
CA ILE A 9 -30.65 -23.70 -56.86
C ILE A 9 -30.25 -25.18 -56.90
N ASP A 10 -29.24 -25.50 -57.71
CA ASP A 10 -28.72 -26.86 -57.91
C ASP A 10 -27.95 -27.35 -56.67
N ARG A 11 -28.37 -28.50 -56.12
CA ARG A 11 -27.84 -29.09 -54.88
C ARG A 11 -26.35 -29.40 -54.95
N LYS A 12 -25.79 -29.65 -56.14
CA LYS A 12 -24.34 -29.92 -56.29
C LYS A 12 -23.48 -28.70 -55.98
N ASN A 13 -23.94 -27.51 -56.37
CA ASN A 13 -23.22 -26.27 -56.08
C ASN A 13 -23.25 -25.93 -54.58
N ILE A 14 -24.32 -26.32 -53.88
CA ILE A 14 -24.43 -26.14 -52.43
C ILE A 14 -23.37 -26.98 -51.72
N ILE A 15 -23.14 -28.22 -52.15
CA ILE A 15 -22.16 -29.12 -51.52
C ILE A 15 -20.72 -28.63 -51.73
N ILE A 16 -20.39 -28.16 -52.94
CA ILE A 16 -19.05 -27.63 -53.23
C ILE A 16 -18.76 -26.37 -52.41
N VAL A 17 -19.74 -25.46 -52.32
CA VAL A 17 -19.60 -24.24 -51.50
C VAL A 17 -19.44 -24.60 -50.03
N ALA A 18 -20.18 -25.59 -49.53
CA ALA A 18 -20.04 -26.05 -48.15
C ALA A 18 -18.65 -26.63 -47.85
N LEU A 19 -18.10 -27.44 -48.75
CA LEU A 19 -16.75 -28.00 -48.58
C LEU A 19 -15.67 -26.93 -48.60
N CYS A 20 -15.77 -25.95 -49.51
CA CYS A 20 -14.83 -24.81 -49.52
C CYS A 20 -14.92 -24.01 -48.21
N LEU A 21 -16.12 -23.75 -47.69
CA LEU A 21 -16.29 -23.02 -46.42
C LEU A 21 -15.65 -23.75 -45.24
N ILE A 22 -15.74 -25.07 -45.18
CA ILE A 22 -15.11 -25.87 -44.11
C ILE A 22 -13.58 -25.80 -44.20
N LEU A 23 -13.04 -25.93 -45.41
CA LEU A 23 -11.58 -25.98 -45.62
C LEU A 23 -10.94 -24.60 -45.37
N PHE A 24 -11.55 -23.53 -45.88
CA PHE A 24 -11.10 -22.17 -45.60
C PHE A 24 -11.33 -21.76 -44.14
N GLY A 25 -12.43 -22.20 -43.53
CA GLY A 25 -12.70 -21.98 -42.10
C GLY A 25 -11.65 -22.63 -41.20
N GLY A 26 -11.22 -23.85 -41.51
CA GLY A 26 -10.17 -24.56 -40.77
C GLY A 26 -8.80 -23.87 -40.87
N ILE A 27 -8.39 -23.46 -42.07
CA ILE A 27 -7.12 -22.75 -42.28
C ILE A 27 -7.14 -21.38 -41.60
N PHE A 28 -8.27 -20.67 -41.67
CA PHE A 28 -8.43 -19.37 -41.00
C PHE A 28 -8.36 -19.50 -39.48
N LEU A 29 -9.00 -20.50 -38.89
CA LEU A 29 -8.91 -20.80 -37.46
C LEU A 29 -7.49 -21.19 -37.02
N TYR A 30 -6.74 -21.92 -37.85
CA TYR A 30 -5.36 -22.28 -37.54
C TYR A 30 -4.41 -21.07 -37.58
N LEU A 31 -4.51 -20.23 -38.62
CA LEU A 31 -3.60 -19.09 -38.80
C LEU A 31 -3.93 -17.90 -37.90
N TYR A 32 -5.21 -17.68 -37.60
CA TYR A 32 -5.67 -16.52 -36.84
C TYR A 32 -6.23 -16.88 -35.47
N GLY A 33 -6.34 -18.16 -35.11
CA GLY A 33 -6.89 -18.61 -33.83
C GLY A 33 -6.19 -17.99 -32.63
N TYR A 34 -4.85 -17.90 -32.64
CA TYR A 34 -4.09 -17.25 -31.57
C TYR A 34 -4.36 -15.75 -31.45
N LYS A 35 -4.50 -15.03 -32.59
CA LYS A 35 -4.84 -13.60 -32.60
C LYS A 35 -6.31 -13.35 -32.20
N ILE A 36 -7.21 -14.25 -32.57
CA ILE A 36 -8.61 -14.23 -32.15
C ILE A 36 -8.70 -14.52 -30.65
N GLN A 37 -7.90 -15.43 -30.11
CA GLN A 37 -7.83 -15.70 -28.68
C GLN A 37 -7.35 -14.46 -27.90
N LEU A 38 -6.28 -13.81 -28.37
CA LEU A 38 -5.80 -12.55 -27.80
C LEU A 38 -6.85 -11.43 -27.86
N LEU A 39 -7.60 -11.31 -28.96
CA LEU A 39 -8.71 -10.36 -29.06
C LEU A 39 -9.91 -10.75 -28.18
N ILE A 40 -10.18 -12.04 -27.98
CA ILE A 40 -11.22 -12.52 -27.07
C ILE A 40 -10.82 -12.26 -25.63
N ASP A 41 -9.55 -12.40 -25.27
CA ASP A 41 -9.06 -12.16 -23.93
C ASP A 41 -8.98 -10.65 -23.63
N ASP A 42 -8.57 -9.83 -24.59
CA ASP A 42 -8.64 -8.36 -24.50
C ASP A 42 -10.10 -7.88 -24.45
N TRP A 43 -10.99 -8.47 -25.25
CA TRP A 43 -12.42 -8.17 -25.19
C TRP A 43 -13.07 -8.64 -23.88
N LYS A 44 -12.70 -9.80 -23.34
CA LYS A 44 -13.16 -10.27 -22.01
C LYS A 44 -12.65 -9.36 -20.91
N TYR A 45 -11.41 -8.89 -21.00
CA TYR A 45 -10.82 -7.95 -20.06
C TYR A 45 -11.56 -6.60 -20.10
N GLN A 46 -11.85 -6.07 -21.30
CA GLN A 46 -12.65 -4.85 -21.45
C GLN A 46 -14.10 -5.03 -21.01
N ARG A 47 -14.71 -6.21 -21.22
CA ARG A 47 -16.07 -6.52 -20.73
C ARG A 47 -16.13 -6.75 -19.22
N TYR A 48 -15.04 -7.25 -18.62
CA TYR A 48 -14.91 -7.35 -17.17
C TYR A 48 -14.84 -5.95 -16.55
N GLN A 49 -14.09 -5.03 -17.15
CA GLN A 49 -14.05 -3.63 -16.71
C GLN A 49 -15.40 -2.91 -16.94
N ALA A 50 -16.02 -3.05 -18.11
CA ALA A 50 -17.34 -2.46 -18.38
C ALA A 50 -18.48 -3.10 -17.57
N GLY A 51 -18.32 -4.35 -17.13
CA GLY A 51 -19.28 -5.05 -16.27
C GLY A 51 -19.19 -4.64 -14.80
N GLN A 52 -18.04 -4.14 -14.34
CA GLN A 52 -17.94 -3.48 -13.03
C GLN A 52 -18.59 -2.09 -13.05
N ASP A 53 -18.55 -1.37 -14.17
CA ASP A 53 -19.22 -0.07 -14.31
C ASP A 53 -20.76 -0.16 -14.36
N GLN A 54 -21.33 -1.31 -14.72
CA GLN A 54 -22.80 -1.51 -14.80
C GLN A 54 -23.41 -2.32 -13.66
N ARG A 55 -22.61 -3.03 -12.84
CA ARG A 55 -23.09 -3.64 -11.59
C ARG A 55 -23.33 -2.65 -10.47
N ASN A 56 -22.89 -1.41 -10.64
CA ASN A 56 -23.19 -0.29 -9.74
C ASN A 56 -24.54 0.40 -10.02
N SER A 57 -25.35 -0.08 -10.98
CA SER A 57 -26.65 0.55 -11.26
C SER A 57 -27.91 -0.27 -10.97
N ASP A 58 -27.90 -1.61 -10.98
CA ASP A 58 -29.14 -2.39 -10.80
C ASP A 58 -28.88 -3.82 -10.26
N GLU A 59 -28.69 -4.01 -8.94
CA GLU A 59 -29.13 -5.26 -8.28
C GLU A 59 -29.19 -5.15 -6.74
N VAL A 60 -30.10 -4.31 -6.27
CA VAL A 60 -30.99 -4.71 -5.17
C VAL A 60 -32.13 -5.49 -5.84
N ALA A 61 -32.07 -6.82 -5.93
CA ALA A 61 -33.25 -7.68 -6.00
C ALA A 61 -32.92 -9.18 -6.09
N THR A 62 -33.32 -9.91 -5.04
CA THR A 62 -33.77 -11.32 -5.01
C THR A 62 -32.74 -12.46 -5.08
N GLY A 63 -32.82 -13.35 -4.07
CA GLY A 63 -32.55 -14.78 -4.26
C GLY A 63 -31.71 -15.43 -3.17
N THR A 64 -32.37 -15.91 -2.12
CA THR A 64 -31.89 -16.86 -1.11
C THR A 64 -31.24 -18.10 -1.73
N ASP A 65 -30.08 -18.53 -1.21
CA ASP A 65 -29.89 -19.93 -0.81
C ASP A 65 -28.77 -20.11 0.21
N ILE A 66 -29.03 -21.06 1.10
CA ILE A 66 -28.45 -21.31 2.41
C ILE A 66 -27.12 -22.08 2.27
N TYR A 67 -26.08 -21.61 2.96
CA TYR A 67 -25.00 -22.48 3.45
C TYR A 67 -24.81 -22.20 4.94
N GLU A 68 -25.37 -23.09 5.76
CA GLU A 68 -25.17 -23.14 7.20
C GLU A 68 -23.73 -23.52 7.52
N HIS A 69 -23.00 -22.59 8.16
CA HIS A 69 -21.94 -22.95 9.09
C HIS A 69 -22.28 -22.30 10.44
N PRO A 70 -22.63 -23.10 11.48
CA PRO A 70 -22.82 -22.61 12.83
C PRO A 70 -21.45 -22.40 13.48
N GLU A 71 -21.36 -21.43 14.40
CA GLU A 71 -20.18 -21.07 15.21
C GLU A 71 -19.24 -19.99 14.64
N ALA A 72 -19.78 -18.78 14.44
CA ALA A 72 -19.02 -17.54 14.53
C ALA A 72 -19.91 -16.42 15.10
N ASP A 73 -20.16 -16.46 16.41
CA ASP A 73 -20.73 -15.34 17.19
C ASP A 73 -19.71 -14.20 17.29
N ILE A 74 -19.39 -13.56 16.17
CA ILE A 74 -18.95 -12.17 16.13
C ILE A 74 -19.87 -11.50 15.14
N ALA A 75 -20.87 -10.80 15.68
CA ALA A 75 -21.80 -9.99 14.91
C ALA A 75 -21.05 -9.19 13.85
N HIS A 76 -21.33 -9.49 12.58
CA HIS A 76 -21.16 -8.55 11.49
C HIS A 76 -21.94 -7.29 11.86
N ALA A 77 -21.26 -6.31 12.46
CA ALA A 77 -21.67 -4.93 12.34
C ALA A 77 -21.80 -4.68 10.83
N ALA A 78 -23.00 -4.33 10.37
CA ALA A 78 -23.18 -3.85 9.02
C ALA A 78 -22.31 -2.60 8.86
N TYR A 79 -21.10 -2.78 8.34
CA TYR A 79 -20.21 -1.68 8.00
C TYR A 79 -20.87 -0.96 6.83
N SER A 80 -21.43 0.21 7.08
CA SER A 80 -21.64 1.18 6.03
C SER A 80 -20.27 1.55 5.47
N CYS A 81 -20.04 1.53 4.16
CA CYS A 81 -18.84 2.13 3.55
C CYS A 81 -18.90 3.68 3.60
N ASP A 82 -19.58 4.22 4.63
CA ASP A 82 -19.88 5.63 4.83
C ASP A 82 -18.77 6.26 5.67
N GLY A 83 -17.68 6.62 5.01
CA GLY A 83 -16.56 7.27 5.66
C GLY A 83 -15.38 7.38 4.74
N LEU A 84 -14.66 8.50 4.80
CA LEU A 84 -13.46 8.71 4.00
C LEU A 84 -12.26 8.64 4.92
N TYR A 85 -11.28 7.83 4.59
CA TYR A 85 -10.10 7.60 5.40
C TYR A 85 -8.86 8.01 4.64
N PHE A 86 -8.02 8.83 5.27
CA PHE A 86 -6.75 9.24 4.71
C PHE A 86 -5.73 8.11 4.83
N TYR A 87 -5.11 7.72 3.72
CA TYR A 87 -4.09 6.67 3.69
C TYR A 87 -2.68 7.19 3.43
N GLY A 88 -2.51 8.48 3.19
CA GLY A 88 -1.21 9.10 2.91
C GLY A 88 -0.30 9.30 4.13
N ASP A 89 0.86 9.92 3.87
CA ASP A 89 1.86 10.26 4.90
C ASP A 89 1.41 11.42 5.78
N THR A 90 0.98 12.51 5.16
CA THR A 90 0.53 13.72 5.84
C THR A 90 -0.39 14.51 4.91
N GLY A 91 -1.63 14.72 5.35
CA GLY A 91 -2.62 15.52 4.66
C GLY A 91 -2.81 16.88 5.33
N TYR A 92 -3.29 17.87 4.58
CA TYR A 92 -3.51 19.22 5.11
C TYR A 92 -4.91 19.70 4.77
N LEU A 93 -5.70 20.03 5.80
CA LEU A 93 -6.93 20.78 5.63
C LEU A 93 -6.67 22.27 5.82
N THR A 94 -7.02 23.04 4.80
CA THR A 94 -6.78 24.49 4.76
C THR A 94 -8.08 25.28 4.73
N LYS A 95 -7.96 26.58 4.98
CA LYS A 95 -9.06 27.54 4.77
C LYS A 95 -9.60 27.43 3.34
N GLY A 96 -10.92 27.29 3.20
CA GLY A 96 -11.69 27.60 2.00
C GLY A 96 -12.01 29.09 1.87
N ALA A 97 -12.81 29.48 0.88
CA ALA A 97 -13.03 30.89 0.57
C ALA A 97 -13.80 31.66 1.66
N LEU A 98 -13.50 32.96 1.79
CA LEU A 98 -14.31 33.90 2.57
C LEU A 98 -15.60 34.24 1.83
N LEU A 99 -16.75 34.10 2.49
CA LEU A 99 -18.07 34.33 1.89
C LEU A 99 -18.77 35.57 2.47
N ASP A 100 -18.47 35.94 3.72
CA ASP A 100 -19.01 37.11 4.40
C ASP A 100 -17.88 38.06 4.84
N GLN A 101 -17.88 39.28 4.30
CA GLN A 101 -16.85 40.27 4.59
C GLN A 101 -16.88 40.77 6.05
N SER A 102 -17.98 40.57 6.78
CA SER A 102 -18.11 40.97 8.18
C SER A 102 -17.09 40.27 9.11
N VAL A 103 -16.58 39.09 8.70
CA VAL A 103 -15.59 38.31 9.46
C VAL A 103 -14.19 38.32 8.85
N ALA A 104 -13.92 39.20 7.87
CA ALA A 104 -12.66 39.22 7.12
C ALA A 104 -11.41 39.32 8.01
N SER A 105 -11.43 40.19 9.04
CA SER A 105 -10.30 40.35 9.96
C SER A 105 -10.04 39.08 10.77
N LEU A 106 -11.10 38.40 11.23
CA LEU A 106 -10.96 37.14 11.95
C LEU A 106 -10.41 36.04 11.02
N TYR A 107 -10.93 35.93 9.81
CA TYR A 107 -10.47 34.97 8.80
C TYR A 107 -8.99 35.14 8.42
N GLN A 108 -8.53 36.38 8.29
CA GLN A 108 -7.12 36.69 7.96
C GLN A 108 -6.15 36.36 9.10
N ASN A 109 -6.62 36.41 10.36
CA ASN A 109 -5.80 36.10 11.53
C ASN A 109 -5.63 34.60 11.79
N LEU A 110 -6.47 33.75 11.19
CA LEU A 110 -6.36 32.30 11.29
C LEU A 110 -5.27 31.76 10.35
N PRO A 111 -4.53 30.70 10.72
CA PRO A 111 -3.54 30.08 9.85
C PRO A 111 -4.19 29.49 8.59
N ASP A 112 -3.41 29.38 7.51
CA ASP A 112 -3.87 28.78 6.25
C ASP A 112 -4.14 27.29 6.40
N THR A 113 -3.26 26.56 7.10
CA THR A 113 -3.47 25.17 7.50
C THR A 113 -4.14 25.15 8.87
N LEU A 114 -5.31 24.52 8.95
CA LEU A 114 -6.12 24.45 10.17
C LEU A 114 -6.08 23.07 10.82
N HIS A 115 -5.79 22.03 10.04
CA HIS A 115 -5.68 20.66 10.55
C HIS A 115 -4.70 19.84 9.72
N ILE A 116 -3.92 19.00 10.41
CA ILE A 116 -3.00 18.04 9.79
C ILE A 116 -3.65 16.66 9.91
N ILE A 117 -3.98 16.07 8.77
CA ILE A 117 -4.58 14.74 8.70
C ILE A 117 -3.46 13.70 8.72
N ARG A 118 -3.65 12.65 9.54
CA ARG A 118 -2.71 11.53 9.61
C ARG A 118 -3.32 10.24 9.09
N TYR A 119 -2.48 9.27 8.76
CA TYR A 119 -2.90 7.95 8.29
C TYR A 119 -4.01 7.34 9.19
N GLY A 120 -5.06 6.83 8.55
CA GLY A 120 -6.22 6.21 9.17
C GLY A 120 -7.18 7.17 9.86
N GLU A 121 -6.97 8.48 9.72
CA GLU A 121 -7.92 9.48 10.19
C GLU A 121 -9.12 9.57 9.24
N GLN A 122 -10.31 9.60 9.83
CA GLN A 122 -11.56 9.78 9.10
C GLN A 122 -11.81 11.26 8.82
N ILE A 123 -12.17 11.58 7.58
CA ILE A 123 -12.63 12.90 7.17
C ILE A 123 -14.05 12.80 6.58
N HIS A 124 -14.80 13.90 6.66
CA HIS A 124 -16.18 13.97 6.22
C HIS A 124 -16.35 15.02 5.14
N GLN A 125 -16.99 14.67 4.03
CA GLN A 125 -17.29 15.59 2.95
C GLN A 125 -18.54 16.42 3.26
N TYR A 126 -18.44 17.73 3.09
CA TYR A 126 -19.54 18.67 3.13
C TYR A 126 -20.19 18.74 1.74
N ASP A 127 -21.37 18.13 1.63
CA ASP A 127 -22.20 18.00 0.42
C ASP A 127 -21.71 16.98 -0.63
N PRO A 128 -22.04 15.69 -0.47
CA PRO A 128 -21.66 14.63 -1.41
C PRO A 128 -22.38 14.71 -2.77
N LYS A 129 -23.35 15.62 -2.95
CA LYS A 129 -24.16 15.73 -4.19
C LYS A 129 -23.59 16.73 -5.20
N ALA A 130 -22.47 17.39 -4.92
CA ALA A 130 -22.00 18.55 -5.68
C ALA A 130 -20.93 18.27 -6.76
N GLY A 131 -20.57 17.02 -7.03
CA GLY A 131 -19.64 16.64 -8.10
C GLY A 131 -18.76 15.45 -7.74
N ASP A 132 -17.92 15.01 -8.69
CA ASP A 132 -16.99 13.91 -8.47
C ASP A 132 -16.05 14.20 -7.30
N PHE A 133 -15.85 13.19 -6.47
CA PHE A 133 -15.05 13.17 -5.23
C PHE A 133 -13.68 13.87 -5.34
N TYR A 134 -13.06 13.79 -6.52
CA TYR A 134 -11.73 14.28 -6.85
C TYR A 134 -11.68 15.72 -7.39
N GLU A 135 -12.80 16.44 -7.44
CA GLU A 135 -12.77 17.85 -7.83
C GLU A 135 -12.26 18.76 -6.70
N ARG A 136 -11.44 19.76 -7.04
CA ARG A 136 -10.96 20.84 -6.15
C ARG A 136 -12.09 21.66 -5.46
N LYS A 137 -13.35 21.34 -5.76
CA LYS A 137 -14.56 21.96 -5.20
C LYS A 137 -15.10 21.21 -3.99
N SER A 138 -14.66 19.98 -3.73
CA SER A 138 -15.03 19.26 -2.52
C SER A 138 -14.57 20.01 -1.28
N ARG A 139 -15.41 19.96 -0.24
CA ARG A 139 -15.14 20.60 1.05
C ARG A 139 -15.24 19.55 2.14
N PHE A 140 -14.43 19.69 3.17
CA PHE A 140 -14.20 18.64 4.15
C PHE A 140 -14.28 19.16 5.59
N SER A 141 -14.45 18.24 6.52
CA SER A 141 -14.40 18.47 7.96
C SER A 141 -13.82 17.22 8.66
N PRO A 142 -12.93 17.36 9.64
CA PRO A 142 -12.53 16.25 10.51
C PRO A 142 -13.62 15.90 11.54
N ILE A 143 -14.65 16.73 11.66
CA ILE A 143 -15.81 16.51 12.54
C ILE A 143 -17.00 16.07 11.69
N PRO A 144 -17.72 14.99 12.08
CA PRO A 144 -18.87 14.51 11.33
C PRO A 144 -20.02 15.52 11.32
N PHE A 145 -20.71 15.56 10.19
CA PHE A 145 -21.97 16.28 10.04
C PHE A 145 -23.13 15.44 10.63
N ARG A 146 -24.08 16.10 11.29
CA ARG A 146 -25.35 15.50 11.68
C ARG A 146 -26.14 15.19 10.40
N GLN A 147 -26.67 13.97 10.31
CA GLN A 147 -27.30 13.41 9.11
C GLN A 147 -28.39 14.31 8.50
N ASP A 148 -29.05 15.13 9.33
CA ASP A 148 -30.23 15.91 8.91
C ASP A 148 -30.04 17.43 8.85
N SER A 149 -28.94 18.00 9.37
CA SER A 149 -28.87 19.45 9.60
C SER A 149 -27.72 20.20 8.93
N LYS A 150 -26.81 19.53 8.20
CA LYS A 150 -25.54 20.12 7.72
C LYS A 150 -24.72 20.80 8.84
N GLN A 151 -25.11 20.62 10.11
CA GLN A 151 -24.39 21.11 11.29
C GLN A 151 -23.40 20.03 11.73
N LEU A 152 -22.29 20.48 12.29
CA LEU A 152 -21.29 19.65 12.90
C LEU A 152 -21.81 19.04 14.20
N SER A 153 -21.37 17.83 14.48
CA SER A 153 -21.59 17.16 15.76
C SER A 153 -20.87 17.92 16.87
N ALA A 154 -21.61 18.78 17.60
CA ALA A 154 -21.10 19.64 18.67
C ALA A 154 -20.38 18.89 19.82
N ASP A 155 -20.56 17.58 19.88
CA ASP A 155 -20.08 16.68 20.92
C ASP A 155 -18.62 16.22 20.66
N LYS A 156 -18.04 16.59 19.49
CA LYS A 156 -16.74 16.08 18.99
C LYS A 156 -15.77 17.20 18.55
N TRP A 157 -15.76 18.36 19.22
CA TRP A 157 -14.78 19.41 18.90
C TRP A 157 -13.35 18.95 19.26
N LEU A 158 -12.54 18.68 18.24
CA LEU A 158 -11.13 18.32 18.36
C LEU A 158 -10.27 19.58 18.58
N GLY A 159 -9.24 19.43 19.42
CA GLY A 159 -8.43 20.52 19.96
C GLY A 159 -7.69 21.38 18.92
N SER A 160 -8.17 22.61 18.74
CA SER A 160 -7.43 23.87 18.67
C SER A 160 -8.47 25.00 18.66
N ASN A 161 -8.15 26.17 19.21
CA ASN A 161 -9.09 27.29 19.19
C ASN A 161 -9.31 27.76 17.74
N GLU A 162 -8.31 27.68 16.87
CA GLU A 162 -8.41 28.12 15.47
C GLU A 162 -9.33 27.23 14.64
N LEU A 163 -9.15 25.90 14.65
CA LEU A 163 -9.99 24.98 13.86
C LEU A 163 -11.45 25.08 14.28
N THR A 164 -11.70 25.09 15.59
CA THR A 164 -13.05 25.24 16.14
C THR A 164 -13.67 26.58 15.74
N THR A 165 -12.91 27.66 15.80
CA THR A 165 -13.38 28.99 15.39
C THR A 165 -13.73 29.00 13.90
N TYR A 166 -12.86 28.45 13.06
CA TYR A 166 -13.08 28.37 11.62
C TYR A 166 -14.32 27.56 11.25
N LEU A 167 -14.46 26.35 11.81
CA LEU A 167 -15.58 25.47 11.54
C LEU A 167 -16.92 26.08 11.98
N LYS A 168 -16.95 26.85 13.08
CA LYS A 168 -18.15 27.62 13.47
C LYS A 168 -18.49 28.74 12.49
N MET A 169 -17.49 29.38 11.87
CA MET A 169 -17.72 30.35 10.80
C MET A 169 -18.26 29.65 9.54
N ALA A 170 -17.75 28.46 9.24
CA ALA A 170 -18.20 27.64 8.11
C ALA A 170 -19.65 27.16 8.26
N GLU A 171 -20.03 26.67 9.45
CA GLU A 171 -21.43 26.31 9.77
C GLU A 171 -22.40 27.48 9.60
N LYS A 172 -21.95 28.71 9.89
CA LYS A 172 -22.74 29.94 9.71
C LYS A 172 -22.78 30.43 8.26
N GLY A 173 -22.11 29.76 7.33
CA GLY A 173 -22.00 30.15 5.92
C GLY A 173 -21.16 31.41 5.69
N GLN A 174 -20.32 31.80 6.66
CA GLN A 174 -19.48 33.00 6.56
C GLN A 174 -18.18 32.72 5.79
N VAL A 175 -17.77 31.46 5.75
CA VAL A 175 -16.66 30.92 4.98
C VAL A 175 -17.07 29.57 4.40
N GLU A 176 -16.37 29.08 3.38
CA GLU A 176 -16.52 27.68 2.95
C GLU A 176 -15.97 26.72 4.01
N PHE A 177 -16.38 25.45 3.95
CA PHE A 177 -15.72 24.38 4.70
C PHE A 177 -14.27 24.17 4.24
N LEU A 178 -13.53 23.31 4.93
CA LEU A 178 -12.09 23.17 4.69
C LEU A 178 -11.82 22.59 3.29
N CYS A 179 -10.75 23.08 2.66
CA CYS A 179 -10.21 22.48 1.45
C CYS A 179 -9.18 21.41 1.83
N PHE A 180 -9.15 20.30 1.11
CA PHE A 180 -8.09 19.31 1.26
C PHE A 180 -7.04 19.51 0.18
N LEU A 181 -5.80 19.77 0.59
CA LEU A 181 -4.67 19.92 -0.33
C LEU A 181 -4.26 18.56 -0.90
N PRO A 182 -4.15 18.43 -2.23
CA PRO A 182 -3.62 17.21 -2.82
C PRO A 182 -2.10 17.09 -2.59
N ASN A 183 -1.61 15.86 -2.66
CA ASN A 183 -0.19 15.56 -2.66
C ASN A 183 0.52 16.15 -3.90
N GLY A 184 1.85 15.99 -3.99
CA GLY A 184 2.65 16.47 -5.13
C GLY A 184 2.25 15.90 -6.50
N GLN A 185 1.43 14.86 -6.54
CA GLN A 185 0.88 14.25 -7.76
C GLN A 185 -0.56 14.69 -8.06
N GLY A 186 -1.15 15.59 -7.26
CA GLY A 186 -2.51 16.06 -7.45
C GLY A 186 -3.60 15.13 -6.89
N ARG A 187 -3.25 14.12 -6.08
CA ARG A 187 -4.20 13.16 -5.48
C ARG A 187 -4.47 13.49 -4.01
N LEU A 188 -5.69 13.22 -3.55
CA LEU A 188 -6.09 13.48 -2.16
C LEU A 188 -5.75 12.34 -1.19
N GLU A 189 -5.25 11.18 -1.67
CA GLU A 189 -4.85 10.05 -0.81
C GLU A 189 -5.90 9.66 0.24
N VAL A 190 -7.15 9.58 -0.20
CA VAL A 190 -8.32 9.16 0.59
C VAL A 190 -9.07 8.06 -0.13
N GLU A 191 -9.53 7.09 0.65
CA GLU A 191 -10.40 5.99 0.20
C GLU A 191 -11.67 5.98 1.04
N ASP A 192 -12.72 5.32 0.55
CA ASP A 192 -13.82 4.96 1.42
C ASP A 192 -13.38 3.94 2.49
N GLU A 193 -14.21 3.74 3.52
CA GLU A 193 -13.87 2.85 4.63
C GLU A 193 -13.55 1.41 4.18
N CYS A 194 -14.27 0.91 3.20
CA CYS A 194 -14.18 -0.48 2.75
C CYS A 194 -12.87 -0.70 1.98
N ASP A 195 -12.56 0.22 1.06
CA ASP A 195 -11.31 0.22 0.32
C ASP A 195 -10.11 0.49 1.24
N PHE A 196 -10.23 1.45 2.16
CA PHE A 196 -9.19 1.70 3.16
C PHE A 196 -8.90 0.45 3.98
N ARG A 197 -9.92 -0.21 4.55
CA ARG A 197 -9.74 -1.44 5.34
C ARG A 197 -9.10 -2.56 4.52
N SER A 198 -9.61 -2.80 3.30
CA SER A 198 -9.13 -3.84 2.40
C SER A 198 -7.67 -3.64 1.98
N GLN A 199 -7.28 -2.40 1.67
CA GLN A 199 -5.95 -2.09 1.16
C GLN A 199 -4.92 -1.87 2.28
N TYR A 200 -5.28 -1.16 3.35
CA TYR A 200 -4.33 -0.65 4.33
C TYR A 200 -4.75 -0.90 5.79
N GLY A 201 -6.00 -0.60 6.15
CA GLY A 201 -6.48 -0.57 7.53
C GLY A 201 -6.46 -1.94 8.24
N ASN A 202 -6.56 -3.05 7.50
CA ASN A 202 -6.40 -4.39 8.05
C ASN A 202 -4.95 -4.78 8.34
N TYR A 203 -3.97 -4.02 7.82
CA TYR A 203 -2.55 -4.27 8.00
C TYR A 203 -1.95 -3.37 9.08
N PHE A 204 -2.24 -2.06 9.05
CA PHE A 204 -1.66 -1.10 10.00
C PHE A 204 -2.70 -0.52 10.95
N ASP A 205 -2.36 -0.51 12.24
CA ASP A 205 -3.15 0.15 13.28
C ASP A 205 -2.81 1.66 13.34
N PRO A 206 -3.76 2.55 13.01
CA PRO A 206 -3.53 4.00 13.05
C PRO A 206 -3.33 4.55 14.46
N SER A 207 -3.70 3.81 15.51
CA SER A 207 -3.45 4.19 16.91
C SER A 207 -2.00 3.95 17.34
N VAL A 208 -1.28 3.06 16.64
CA VAL A 208 0.13 2.73 16.92
C VAL A 208 1.01 3.69 16.13
N SER A 209 1.70 4.61 16.82
CA SER A 209 2.41 5.73 16.19
C SER A 209 3.42 5.29 15.12
N TRP A 210 4.23 4.26 15.38
CA TRP A 210 5.24 3.83 14.42
C TRP A 210 4.66 3.12 13.19
N GLN A 211 3.49 2.48 13.31
CA GLN A 211 2.75 1.94 12.16
C GLN A 211 2.07 3.06 11.38
N ARG A 212 1.48 4.04 12.09
CA ARG A 212 0.86 5.23 11.49
C ARG A 212 1.88 6.06 10.72
N ASP A 213 3.03 6.32 11.32
CA ASP A 213 4.05 7.25 10.84
C ASP A 213 5.09 6.58 9.90
N THR A 214 4.94 5.28 9.59
CA THR A 214 5.71 4.61 8.52
C THR A 214 5.37 5.23 7.16
N PRO A 215 6.35 5.59 6.30
CA PRO A 215 6.07 6.19 5.00
C PRO A 215 5.17 5.33 4.10
N LEU A 216 4.24 5.95 3.37
CA LEU A 216 3.24 5.29 2.52
C LEU A 216 3.90 4.34 1.53
N ALA A 217 4.98 4.78 0.88
CA ALA A 217 5.74 3.97 -0.06
C ALA A 217 6.26 2.65 0.56
N ILE A 218 6.64 2.71 1.85
CA ILE A 218 7.05 1.53 2.63
C ILE A 218 5.82 0.72 3.07
N LYS A 219 4.70 1.38 3.41
CA LYS A 219 3.45 0.68 3.71
C LYS A 219 2.97 -0.15 2.54
N GLU A 220 2.98 0.41 1.34
CA GLU A 220 2.60 -0.27 0.10
C GLU A 220 3.50 -1.50 -0.14
N ALA A 221 4.82 -1.34 0.00
CA ALA A 221 5.78 -2.44 -0.11
C ALA A 221 5.54 -3.54 0.93
N LEU A 222 5.26 -3.16 2.18
CA LEU A 222 5.00 -4.10 3.26
C LEU A 222 3.64 -4.80 3.07
N VAL A 223 2.62 -4.12 2.54
CA VAL A 223 1.33 -4.74 2.20
C VAL A 223 1.49 -5.76 1.09
N GLU A 224 2.28 -5.45 0.05
CA GLU A 224 2.62 -6.42 -1.00
C GLU A 224 3.29 -7.66 -0.39
N TYR A 225 4.25 -7.46 0.51
CA TYR A 225 4.89 -8.55 1.23
C TYR A 225 3.89 -9.35 2.10
N LEU A 226 3.05 -8.68 2.89
CA LEU A 226 2.05 -9.32 3.75
C LEU A 226 0.92 -10.02 2.98
N LYS A 227 0.76 -9.73 1.68
CA LYS A 227 -0.15 -10.46 0.76
C LYS A 227 0.52 -11.63 0.05
N SER A 228 1.85 -11.74 0.10
CA SER A 228 2.61 -12.83 -0.54
C SER A 228 2.47 -14.16 0.23
N ASP A 229 2.80 -15.27 -0.44
CA ASP A 229 2.85 -16.60 0.17
C ASP A 229 3.78 -16.65 1.39
N GLU A 230 4.84 -15.85 1.40
CA GLU A 230 5.80 -15.81 2.50
C GLU A 230 5.34 -14.95 3.69
N GLY A 231 4.62 -13.85 3.43
CA GLY A 231 4.24 -12.86 4.45
C GLY A 231 2.82 -13.02 4.99
N SER A 232 1.94 -13.73 4.29
CA SER A 232 0.51 -13.83 4.63
C SER A 232 0.21 -14.40 6.02
N ASN A 233 1.12 -15.22 6.57
CA ASN A 233 1.00 -15.82 7.90
C ASN A 233 1.60 -14.96 9.02
N TYR A 234 2.10 -13.76 8.71
CA TYR A 234 2.79 -12.89 9.68
C TYR A 234 2.01 -11.60 9.94
N THR A 235 2.17 -11.06 11.15
CA THR A 235 1.59 -9.80 11.61
C THR A 235 2.61 -9.01 12.42
N PHE A 236 2.35 -7.74 12.66
CA PHE A 236 3.16 -6.93 13.57
C PHE A 236 3.22 -7.56 14.97
N VAL A 237 4.40 -7.47 15.59
CA VAL A 237 4.57 -7.83 17.00
C VAL A 237 3.67 -6.94 17.86
N ASN A 238 2.92 -7.58 18.77
CA ASN A 238 2.05 -6.90 19.74
C ASN A 238 2.36 -7.41 21.16
N ASP A 239 3.59 -7.15 21.61
CA ASP A 239 4.04 -7.48 22.96
C ASP A 239 4.63 -6.25 23.69
N ARG A 240 5.40 -6.47 24.76
CA ARG A 240 5.94 -5.40 25.60
C ARG A 240 7.27 -4.78 25.10
N ARG A 241 7.81 -5.26 23.97
CA ARG A 241 9.05 -4.72 23.39
C ARG A 241 8.88 -3.26 23.00
N GLN A 242 9.98 -2.51 23.10
CA GLN A 242 10.03 -1.14 22.62
C GLN A 242 10.00 -1.12 21.10
N THR A 243 9.53 -0.01 20.53
CA THR A 243 9.40 0.13 19.07
C THR A 243 10.74 -0.06 18.35
N ASP A 244 11.81 0.54 18.89
CA ASP A 244 13.16 0.47 18.32
C ASP A 244 13.76 -0.94 18.35
N GLU A 245 13.22 -1.84 19.16
CA GLU A 245 13.59 -3.26 19.20
C GLU A 245 12.93 -4.09 18.10
N ILE A 246 11.92 -3.57 17.40
CA ILE A 246 11.14 -4.33 16.40
C ILE A 246 10.91 -3.59 15.08
N HIS A 247 11.09 -2.27 15.02
CA HIS A 247 10.83 -1.42 13.86
C HIS A 247 11.90 -0.32 13.77
N HIS A 248 12.51 -0.19 12.59
CA HIS A 248 13.49 0.85 12.34
C HIS A 248 13.44 1.34 10.89
N ILE A 249 13.31 2.65 10.70
CA ILE A 249 13.49 3.30 9.40
C ILE A 249 14.93 3.78 9.30
N GLY A 250 15.64 3.35 8.26
CA GLY A 250 17.10 3.53 8.19
C GLY A 250 17.66 3.80 6.80
N THR A 251 18.98 3.75 6.73
CA THR A 251 19.84 3.92 5.54
C THR A 251 20.80 2.71 5.46
N PHE A 252 20.24 1.52 5.33
CA PHE A 252 20.94 0.24 5.22
C PHE A 252 21.67 0.09 3.89
N THR A 253 21.14 0.59 2.77
CA THR A 253 21.87 0.59 1.48
C THR A 253 22.87 1.73 1.33
N GLY A 254 22.84 2.70 2.25
CA GLY A 254 23.75 3.85 2.27
C GLY A 254 23.18 5.07 1.53
N ILE A 255 23.98 6.13 1.48
CA ILE A 255 23.59 7.36 0.79
C ILE A 255 23.99 7.23 -0.68
N ASN A 256 23.04 7.43 -1.59
CA ASN A 256 23.36 7.52 -3.01
C ASN A 256 24.28 8.73 -3.24
N THR A 257 25.51 8.47 -3.68
CA THR A 257 26.55 9.49 -3.87
C THR A 257 26.24 10.52 -4.96
N HIS A 258 25.33 10.20 -5.89
CA HIS A 258 24.94 11.09 -6.98
C HIS A 258 23.80 12.03 -6.57
N THR A 259 22.85 11.55 -5.76
CA THR A 259 21.68 12.33 -5.35
C THR A 259 21.80 12.90 -3.93
N GLY A 260 22.77 12.41 -3.15
CA GLY A 260 22.92 12.74 -1.74
C GLY A 260 21.79 12.24 -0.85
N LYS A 261 20.92 11.35 -1.35
CA LYS A 261 19.74 10.85 -0.64
C LYS A 261 19.86 9.35 -0.35
N SER A 262 19.38 8.94 0.81
CA SER A 262 19.09 7.53 1.11
C SER A 262 17.78 7.11 0.44
N ASN A 263 17.66 5.82 0.13
CA ASN A 263 16.34 5.23 -0.07
C ASN A 263 15.55 5.25 1.24
N GLN A 264 14.23 5.15 1.14
CA GLN A 264 13.42 4.85 2.31
C GLN A 264 13.51 3.34 2.55
N GLU A 265 13.87 2.94 3.77
CA GLU A 265 14.12 1.55 4.09
C GLU A 265 13.59 1.22 5.48
N LEU A 266 13.08 0.02 5.65
CA LEU A 266 12.47 -0.46 6.88
C LEU A 266 13.06 -1.82 7.25
N ALA A 267 13.57 -1.92 8.47
CA ALA A 267 13.82 -3.19 9.15
C ALA A 267 12.70 -3.44 10.15
N ILE A 268 12.10 -4.62 10.10
CA ILE A 268 10.98 -4.95 10.97
C ILE A 268 10.95 -6.42 11.39
N VAL A 269 10.55 -6.65 12.63
CA VAL A 269 10.22 -7.97 13.17
C VAL A 269 8.71 -8.19 13.08
N LEU A 270 8.32 -9.30 12.45
CA LEU A 270 6.96 -9.79 12.37
C LEU A 270 6.82 -11.11 13.14
N THR A 271 5.63 -11.40 13.65
CA THR A 271 5.32 -12.62 14.37
C THR A 271 4.25 -13.44 13.65
N GLU A 272 4.31 -14.76 13.75
CA GLU A 272 3.33 -15.69 13.17
C GLU A 272 1.93 -15.43 13.76
N LYS A 273 0.93 -15.27 12.89
CA LYS A 273 -0.48 -15.11 13.26
C LYS A 273 -0.95 -16.33 14.04
N ASN A 274 -1.79 -16.10 15.05
CA ASN A 274 -2.46 -17.14 15.83
C ASN A 274 -1.54 -18.16 16.53
N SER A 275 -0.26 -17.83 16.72
CA SER A 275 0.65 -18.71 17.46
C SER A 275 0.32 -18.73 18.95
N THR A 276 0.06 -19.91 19.52
CA THR A 276 -0.06 -20.13 20.96
C THR A 276 1.14 -20.95 21.46
N GLY A 277 2.09 -20.32 22.12
CA GLY A 277 3.32 -20.97 22.62
C GLY A 277 4.58 -20.40 21.97
N ASN A 278 5.55 -21.25 21.63
CA ASN A 278 6.72 -20.81 20.89
C ASN A 278 6.29 -20.31 19.51
N HIS A 279 6.43 -19.02 19.26
CA HIS A 279 6.09 -18.40 17.99
C HIS A 279 7.31 -18.28 17.09
N LYS A 280 7.07 -18.31 15.77
CA LYS A 280 8.08 -17.94 14.78
C LYS A 280 8.07 -16.44 14.63
N GLU A 281 9.26 -15.86 14.69
CA GLU A 281 9.48 -14.47 14.32
C GLU A 281 10.17 -14.42 12.97
N ARG A 282 9.92 -13.36 12.21
CA ARG A 282 10.58 -13.12 10.94
C ARG A 282 11.11 -11.71 10.94
N ILE A 283 12.39 -11.56 10.63
CA ILE A 283 12.92 -10.25 10.26
C ILE A 283 12.70 -10.03 8.77
N VAL A 284 12.25 -8.83 8.43
CA VAL A 284 12.03 -8.38 7.05
C VAL A 284 12.74 -7.04 6.91
N VAL A 285 13.56 -6.90 5.87
CA VAL A 285 14.14 -5.61 5.48
C VAL A 285 13.66 -5.26 4.08
N LEU A 286 12.98 -4.13 3.95
CA LEU A 286 12.42 -3.61 2.72
C LEU A 286 13.09 -2.29 2.35
N ALA A 287 13.23 -2.04 1.06
CA ALA A 287 13.60 -0.75 0.51
C ALA A 287 12.56 -0.29 -0.50
N TYR A 288 12.42 1.03 -0.64
CA TYR A 288 11.62 1.64 -1.70
C TYR A 288 12.51 2.43 -2.65
N ASP A 289 12.54 1.99 -3.91
CA ASP A 289 13.21 2.72 -4.97
C ASP A 289 12.31 3.84 -5.49
N GLN A 290 12.65 5.07 -5.12
CA GLN A 290 11.93 6.29 -5.54
C GLN A 290 11.93 6.48 -7.07
N GLN A 291 12.97 6.03 -7.77
CA GLN A 291 13.08 6.17 -9.23
C GLN A 291 12.09 5.26 -9.96
N HIS A 292 11.95 4.01 -9.49
CA HIS A 292 11.08 3.02 -10.10
C HIS A 292 9.71 2.89 -9.42
N ARG A 293 9.49 3.64 -8.34
CA ARG A 293 8.28 3.62 -7.50
C ARG A 293 7.89 2.20 -7.07
N LYS A 294 8.88 1.42 -6.65
CA LYS A 294 8.69 0.00 -6.34
C LYS A 294 9.38 -0.37 -5.04
N GLY A 295 8.64 -1.06 -4.18
CA GLY A 295 9.17 -1.73 -3.01
C GLY A 295 9.88 -3.02 -3.39
N TYR A 296 10.97 -3.33 -2.71
CA TYR A 296 11.68 -4.58 -2.90
C TYR A 296 12.29 -5.08 -1.58
N LEU A 297 12.48 -6.39 -1.53
CA LEU A 297 12.98 -7.07 -0.36
C LEU A 297 14.51 -7.12 -0.38
N LEU A 298 15.13 -6.55 0.65
CA LEU A 298 16.57 -6.62 0.88
C LEU A 298 16.97 -7.84 1.71
N TYR A 299 16.08 -8.30 2.60
CA TYR A 299 16.33 -9.42 3.47
C TYR A 299 15.03 -10.01 4.01
N ASN A 300 14.96 -11.33 4.15
CA ASN A 300 14.05 -11.95 5.10
C ASN A 300 14.65 -13.22 5.70
N GLU A 301 14.31 -13.53 6.95
CA GLU A 301 14.69 -14.79 7.59
C GLU A 301 13.72 -15.14 8.72
N ILE A 302 13.37 -16.42 8.83
CA ILE A 302 12.55 -16.97 9.91
C ILE A 302 13.44 -17.42 11.07
N PHE A 303 13.08 -17.03 12.28
CA PHE A 303 13.68 -17.48 13.52
C PHE A 303 12.66 -18.27 14.34
N TYR A 304 13.10 -19.43 14.82
CA TYR A 304 12.25 -20.35 15.59
C TYR A 304 12.53 -20.21 17.07
N ASN A 305 11.46 -20.10 17.87
CA ASN A 305 11.52 -20.14 19.34
C ASN A 305 12.45 -19.06 19.95
N ASN A 306 12.68 -17.95 19.24
CA ASN A 306 13.57 -16.87 19.66
C ASN A 306 12.82 -15.54 19.60
N LYS A 307 12.98 -14.70 20.62
CA LYS A 307 12.67 -13.27 20.51
C LYS A 307 13.79 -12.57 19.77
N LEU A 308 13.42 -11.86 18.72
CA LEU A 308 14.31 -11.00 17.94
C LEU A 308 14.24 -9.58 18.50
N LEU A 309 15.42 -9.01 18.74
CA LEU A 309 15.56 -7.57 18.97
C LEU A 309 16.46 -7.03 17.88
N ILE A 310 16.00 -6.00 17.18
CA ILE A 310 16.86 -5.25 16.27
C ILE A 310 17.54 -4.12 17.04
N LYS A 311 18.80 -3.88 16.72
CA LYS A 311 19.55 -2.69 17.09
C LYS A 311 20.28 -2.21 15.85
N VAL A 312 20.21 -0.91 15.59
CA VAL A 312 20.87 -0.33 14.42
C VAL A 312 22.15 0.39 14.81
N HIS A 313 23.21 0.09 14.08
CA HIS A 313 24.51 0.74 14.18
C HIS A 313 24.61 1.81 13.09
N GLU A 314 24.83 3.06 13.50
CA GLU A 314 24.84 4.24 12.60
C GLU A 314 25.88 4.16 11.50
N SER A 315 26.99 3.45 11.78
CA SER A 315 28.04 3.20 10.81
C SER A 315 28.88 2.00 11.23
N PRO A 316 29.70 1.44 10.34
CA PRO A 316 30.61 0.34 10.70
C PRO A 316 31.58 0.69 11.85
N ASN A 317 31.87 1.97 12.07
CA ASN A 317 32.75 2.43 13.15
C ASN A 317 32.11 2.34 14.55
N THR A 318 30.79 2.16 14.62
CA THR A 318 30.04 2.02 15.87
C THR A 318 29.82 0.56 16.27
N LEU A 319 30.39 -0.39 15.51
CA LEU A 319 30.34 -1.80 15.83
C LEU A 319 31.19 -2.12 17.06
N PRO A 320 30.76 -3.08 17.89
CA PRO A 320 31.58 -3.55 18.99
C PRO A 320 32.81 -4.30 18.46
N GLU A 321 33.85 -4.45 19.31
CA GLU A 321 35.16 -4.98 18.90
C GLU A 321 35.07 -6.32 18.16
N GLU A 322 34.22 -7.22 18.66
CA GLU A 322 33.97 -8.54 18.08
C GLU A 322 33.47 -8.50 16.64
N ALA A 323 32.74 -7.45 16.25
CA ALA A 323 32.14 -7.31 14.93
C ALA A 323 32.86 -6.29 14.03
N LYS A 324 33.94 -5.64 14.51
CA LYS A 324 34.68 -4.63 13.73
C LYS A 324 35.23 -5.15 12.40
N SER A 325 35.46 -6.46 12.28
CA SER A 325 35.91 -7.07 11.04
C SER A 325 34.92 -6.89 9.89
N LEU A 326 33.63 -6.61 10.17
CA LEU A 326 32.62 -6.28 9.17
C LEU A 326 32.87 -4.95 8.46
N ALA A 327 33.56 -4.00 9.10
CA ALA A 327 33.78 -2.68 8.52
C ALA A 327 34.57 -2.71 7.19
N LYS A 328 35.26 -3.82 6.89
CA LYS A 328 35.95 -4.02 5.61
C LYS A 328 35.00 -4.34 4.43
N PHE A 329 33.75 -4.71 4.71
CA PHE A 329 32.77 -5.14 3.71
C PHE A 329 31.64 -4.14 3.47
N VAL A 330 31.56 -3.09 4.30
CA VAL A 330 30.38 -2.21 4.40
C VAL A 330 30.80 -0.78 4.13
N HIS A 331 30.02 -0.04 3.36
CA HIS A 331 30.31 1.36 3.08
C HIS A 331 30.21 2.19 4.37
N PRO A 332 31.06 3.22 4.60
CA PRO A 332 31.05 3.99 5.84
C PRO A 332 29.74 4.70 6.18
N THR A 333 28.88 4.92 5.18
CA THR A 333 27.57 5.57 5.33
C THR A 333 26.40 4.58 5.48
N GLN A 334 26.67 3.28 5.45
CA GLN A 334 25.64 2.26 5.61
C GLN A 334 25.40 1.99 7.09
N GLN A 335 24.12 1.97 7.47
CA GLN A 335 23.71 1.46 8.76
C GLN A 335 23.68 -0.07 8.75
N LEU A 336 24.01 -0.69 9.89
CA LEU A 336 23.98 -2.15 10.05
C LEU A 336 22.92 -2.53 11.07
N ILE A 337 22.28 -3.69 10.87
CA ILE A 337 21.27 -4.20 11.80
C ILE A 337 21.89 -5.33 12.62
N GLU A 338 22.05 -5.15 13.91
CA GLU A 338 22.29 -6.22 14.86
C GLU A 338 20.95 -6.84 15.25
N VAL A 339 20.79 -8.14 15.00
CA VAL A 339 19.68 -8.96 15.48
C VAL A 339 20.19 -9.77 16.66
N LYS A 340 19.65 -9.48 17.83
CA LYS A 340 19.90 -10.26 19.04
C LYS A 340 18.86 -11.36 19.16
N ILE A 341 19.34 -12.56 19.40
CA ILE A 341 18.51 -13.74 19.66
C ILE A 341 18.70 -14.19 21.11
N ASP A 342 17.68 -14.81 21.70
CA ASP A 342 17.67 -15.23 23.12
C ASP A 342 18.84 -16.18 23.50
N SER A 343 19.49 -16.82 22.53
CA SER A 343 20.67 -17.67 22.76
C SER A 343 21.96 -16.88 23.07
N GLY A 344 21.93 -15.55 22.99
CA GLY A 344 23.09 -14.68 23.28
C GLY A 344 24.04 -14.47 22.10
N ALA A 345 23.76 -15.05 20.93
CA ALA A 345 24.50 -14.73 19.70
C ALA A 345 24.00 -13.42 19.08
N SER A 346 24.91 -12.67 18.47
CA SER A 346 24.58 -11.47 17.68
C SER A 346 24.70 -11.79 16.20
N ILE A 347 23.64 -11.52 15.45
CA ILE A 347 23.62 -11.65 13.99
C ILE A 347 23.64 -10.25 13.40
N TYR A 348 24.62 -9.94 12.57
CA TYR A 348 24.71 -8.65 11.90
C TYR A 348 24.25 -8.79 10.45
N LEU A 349 23.27 -7.97 10.07
CA LEU A 349 22.84 -7.79 8.70
C LEU A 349 23.52 -6.55 8.11
N TYR A 350 24.13 -6.73 6.94
CA TYR A 350 24.79 -5.66 6.21
C TYR A 350 24.50 -5.77 4.72
N TYR A 351 24.41 -4.64 4.03
CA TYR A 351 24.11 -4.59 2.61
C TYR A 351 25.36 -4.86 1.75
N ILE A 352 25.19 -5.55 0.61
CA ILE A 352 26.24 -5.76 -0.38
C ILE A 352 25.77 -5.24 -1.75
N ASP A 353 26.40 -4.15 -2.19
CA ASP A 353 26.08 -3.45 -3.44
C ASP A 353 26.10 -4.36 -4.67
N GLU A 354 27.03 -5.33 -4.73
CA GLU A 354 27.18 -6.24 -5.88
C GLU A 354 25.94 -7.10 -6.14
N PHE A 355 25.22 -7.47 -5.08
CA PHE A 355 24.10 -8.39 -5.14
C PHE A 355 22.74 -7.73 -4.87
N ASP A 356 22.72 -6.43 -4.55
CA ASP A 356 21.51 -5.68 -4.20
C ASP A 356 20.68 -6.39 -3.10
N THR A 357 21.37 -6.90 -2.08
CA THR A 357 20.77 -7.69 -0.98
C THR A 357 21.55 -7.49 0.31
N MET A 358 20.91 -7.72 1.46
CA MET A 358 21.64 -7.86 2.71
C MET A 358 22.15 -9.29 2.91
N ARG A 359 23.30 -9.40 3.58
CA ARG A 359 23.87 -10.65 4.09
C ARG A 359 23.90 -10.65 5.60
N ARG A 360 23.86 -11.84 6.19
CA ARG A 360 24.03 -12.07 7.61
C ARG A 360 25.45 -12.53 7.94
N ARG A 361 25.96 -12.15 9.11
CA ARG A 361 27.14 -12.76 9.74
C ARG A 361 26.88 -12.97 11.23
N ILE A 362 27.23 -14.14 11.74
CA ILE A 362 26.96 -14.53 13.12
C ILE A 362 28.24 -14.35 13.93
N PHE A 363 28.11 -13.76 15.11
CA PHE A 363 29.17 -13.68 16.11
C PHE A 363 28.66 -14.34 17.38
N SER A 364 29.28 -15.46 17.74
CA SER A 364 28.96 -16.21 18.96
C SER A 364 30.05 -15.93 20.00
N PRO A 365 29.70 -15.75 21.29
CA PRO A 365 30.70 -15.57 22.34
C PRO A 365 31.68 -16.74 22.48
N ASP A 366 31.34 -17.94 22.00
CA ASP A 366 32.13 -19.17 22.18
C ASP A 366 32.87 -19.66 20.91
N HIS A 367 32.74 -19.00 19.76
CA HIS A 367 33.38 -19.44 18.50
C HIS A 367 33.96 -18.29 17.68
N GLU A 368 35.25 -18.41 17.31
CA GLU A 368 35.87 -17.62 16.24
C GLU A 368 35.11 -17.78 14.93
N GLU A 369 34.93 -16.66 14.23
CA GLU A 369 34.21 -16.45 12.95
C GLU A 369 33.82 -17.71 12.16
N GLU A 370 32.55 -18.15 12.28
CA GLU A 370 31.95 -19.02 11.27
C GLU A 370 31.32 -18.16 10.15
N ASP A 371 32.05 -18.02 9.04
CA ASP A 371 31.44 -17.60 7.78
C ASP A 371 30.48 -18.71 7.33
N ALA A 372 29.18 -18.47 7.50
CA ALA A 372 28.12 -19.36 7.05
C ALA A 372 28.09 -19.44 5.51
N ARG A 373 29.02 -20.22 4.94
CA ARG A 373 28.88 -20.80 3.61
C ARG A 373 27.86 -21.93 3.71
N HIS A 374 26.57 -21.62 3.61
CA HIS A 374 25.49 -22.47 3.05
C HIS A 374 24.12 -21.92 3.47
N SER A 375 23.53 -21.11 2.61
CA SER A 375 22.08 -21.08 2.36
C SER A 375 21.83 -20.38 1.04
N ASP A 376 22.31 -20.98 -0.05
CA ASP A 376 21.72 -20.73 -1.37
C ASP A 376 20.35 -21.44 -1.40
N SER A 377 19.38 -20.89 -0.67
CA SER A 377 17.99 -21.01 -1.11
C SER A 377 17.78 -19.84 -2.06
N VAL A 378 17.63 -20.15 -3.35
CA VAL A 378 17.20 -19.21 -4.38
C VAL A 378 15.86 -18.62 -3.94
N ILE A 379 15.89 -17.43 -3.33
CA ILE A 379 14.71 -16.61 -3.05
C ILE A 379 14.24 -16.08 -4.41
N GLY A 380 12.95 -16.18 -4.69
CA GLY A 380 12.32 -15.58 -5.86
C GLY A 380 12.53 -14.08 -5.84
N SER A 381 13.54 -13.62 -6.56
CA SER A 381 13.92 -12.21 -6.60
C SER A 381 12.92 -11.43 -7.44
N LEU A 382 12.22 -10.47 -6.83
CA LEU A 382 11.77 -9.26 -7.52
C LEU A 382 12.99 -8.35 -7.70
N SER A 383 13.92 -8.75 -8.57
CA SER A 383 15.11 -7.96 -8.88
C SER A 383 14.72 -6.63 -9.51
N ARG A 384 15.52 -5.60 -9.27
CA ARG A 384 15.41 -4.30 -9.94
C ARG A 384 15.42 -4.51 -11.47
N PRO A 385 14.51 -3.88 -12.25
CA PRO A 385 14.63 -3.91 -13.70
C PRO A 385 15.95 -3.24 -14.09
N GLN A 386 16.86 -4.00 -14.72
CA GLN A 386 18.06 -3.43 -15.30
C GLN A 386 17.65 -2.53 -16.48
N GLY A 387 17.75 -1.21 -16.27
CA GLY A 387 17.64 -0.25 -17.36
C GLY A 387 18.80 -0.41 -18.37
N PRO A 388 18.63 0.03 -19.63
CA PRO A 388 19.66 -0.15 -20.65
C PRO A 388 20.91 0.65 -20.29
N LEU A 389 22.05 -0.05 -20.30
CA LEU A 389 23.39 0.53 -20.23
C LEU A 389 23.57 1.54 -21.36
N TYR A 390 23.46 2.83 -21.05
CA TYR A 390 23.90 3.89 -21.95
C TYR A 390 25.42 3.81 -22.10
N SER A 391 25.88 3.39 -23.28
CA SER A 391 27.27 3.55 -23.69
C SER A 391 27.51 5.03 -24.03
N PRO A 392 28.57 5.66 -23.51
CA PRO A 392 28.96 6.98 -23.97
C PRO A 392 29.59 6.86 -25.36
N SER A 393 28.95 7.43 -26.37
CA SER A 393 29.59 7.70 -27.65
C SER A 393 30.53 8.90 -27.52
N THR A 394 31.78 8.67 -27.89
CA THR A 394 32.88 9.63 -28.08
C THR A 394 32.51 10.88 -28.87
#